data_AF-A0A7M3LRN5-F1
#
_entry.id   AF-A0A7M3LRN5-F1
#
_cell.length_a   1.000
_cell.length_b   1.000
_cell.length_c   1.000
_cell.angle_alpha   90.00
_cell.angle_beta   90.00
_cell.angle_gamma   90.00
#
_symmetry.space_group_name_H-M   'P 1'
#
loop_
_entity.id
_entity.type
_entity.pdbx_description
1 polymer ?
#
loop_
_entity_poly.entity_id
_entity_poly.type
_entity_poly.pdbx_seq_one_letter_code
_entity_poly.pdbx_strand_id
1 'polypeptide(L)'
;MVDPPSPDSTDPFLALDEHMTGVYDIDVPNAHYLDVDGEAISNVPGPGHDLYYSTGWLAPSSGAKLGIIDDANVPKCSTRAQLQQGSLYMNMMKPDQSLCVHTSEGRWTLLQGRFLPEGSGYAGTVRFHVGYLKHP
;
A
#
# COMPACT_ATOMS: atom_id res chain seq x y z
N MET A 1 -42.77 -1.77 5.23
CA MET A 1 -41.73 -0.93 5.88
C MET A 1 -40.45 -1.27 5.16
N VAL A 2 -39.86 -0.30 4.46
CA VAL A 2 -38.58 -0.50 3.76
C VAL A 2 -37.54 -0.04 4.77
N ASP A 3 -36.64 -0.92 5.17
CA ASP A 3 -35.52 -0.53 6.02
C ASP A 3 -34.76 0.64 5.35
N PRO A 4 -34.30 1.64 6.11
CA PRO A 4 -33.43 2.66 5.55
C PRO A 4 -32.16 2.00 4.98
N PRO A 5 -31.59 2.51 3.88
CA PRO A 5 -30.29 2.04 3.42
C PRO A 5 -29.29 2.18 4.57
N SER A 6 -28.58 1.09 4.89
CA SER A 6 -27.53 1.13 5.91
C SER A 6 -26.56 2.27 5.63
N PRO A 7 -26.18 3.06 6.64
CA PRO A 7 -25.18 4.09 6.47
C PRO A 7 -23.82 3.44 6.19
N ASP A 8 -23.20 3.86 5.10
CA ASP A 8 -21.78 3.71 4.78
C ASP A 8 -21.21 2.28 4.77
N SER A 9 -21.49 1.52 3.69
CA SER A 9 -20.61 0.44 3.24
C SER A 9 -19.70 0.91 2.08
N THR A 10 -19.26 2.17 2.11
CA THR A 10 -18.25 2.63 1.16
C THR A 10 -17.00 1.83 1.45
N ASP A 11 -16.61 0.98 0.49
CA ASP A 11 -15.37 0.22 0.57
C ASP A 11 -14.24 1.21 0.94
N PRO A 12 -13.50 1.01 2.05
CA PRO A 12 -12.47 1.95 2.48
C PRO A 12 -11.39 2.16 1.41
N PHE A 13 -11.25 1.23 0.47
CA PHE A 13 -10.41 1.40 -0.71
C PHE A 13 -10.96 2.49 -1.64
N LEU A 14 -12.24 2.42 -1.99
CA LEU A 14 -12.91 3.39 -2.87
C LEU A 14 -13.02 4.79 -2.25
N ALA A 15 -13.01 4.89 -0.92
CA ALA A 15 -13.01 6.19 -0.24
C ALA A 15 -11.69 6.94 -0.43
N LEU A 16 -10.54 6.26 -0.54
CA LEU A 16 -9.25 6.92 -0.70
C LEU A 16 -8.91 7.32 -2.14
N ASP A 17 -9.60 6.75 -3.14
CA ASP A 17 -9.44 7.09 -4.56
C ASP A 17 -9.60 8.59 -4.85
N GLU A 18 -10.39 9.29 -4.04
CA GLU A 18 -10.56 10.73 -4.17
C GLU A 18 -9.23 11.51 -3.97
N HIS A 19 -8.27 10.91 -3.28
CA HIS A 19 -6.94 11.47 -3.01
C HIS A 19 -5.85 10.94 -3.95
N MET A 20 -6.15 9.94 -4.77
CA MET A 20 -5.19 9.22 -5.60
C MET A 20 -5.45 9.36 -7.11
N THR A 21 -4.40 9.30 -7.91
CA THR A 21 -4.47 9.19 -9.37
C THR A 21 -3.71 7.95 -9.83
N GLY A 22 -4.08 7.40 -10.99
CA GLY A 22 -3.46 6.18 -11.50
C GLY A 22 -3.65 5.01 -10.55
N VAL A 23 -4.89 4.81 -10.10
CA VAL A 23 -5.23 3.78 -9.13
C VAL A 23 -5.27 2.40 -9.80
N TYR A 24 -4.65 1.41 -9.19
CA TYR A 24 -4.66 0.02 -9.65
C TYR A 24 -4.57 -0.97 -8.47
N ASP A 25 -5.04 -2.19 -8.71
CA ASP A 25 -4.86 -3.31 -7.80
C ASP A 25 -3.73 -4.21 -8.31
N ILE A 26 -2.87 -4.69 -7.41
CA ILE A 26 -1.81 -5.63 -7.72
C ILE A 26 -1.67 -6.71 -6.64
N ASP A 27 -1.62 -7.96 -7.07
CA ASP A 27 -1.39 -9.11 -6.22
C ASP A 27 0.10 -9.41 -6.16
N VAL A 28 0.71 -9.19 -4.99
CA VAL A 28 2.14 -9.39 -4.75
C VAL A 28 2.33 -10.71 -3.99
N PRO A 29 2.88 -11.76 -4.64
CA PRO A 29 3.14 -13.02 -3.96
C PRO A 29 4.27 -12.86 -2.96
N ASN A 30 4.34 -13.78 -1.99
CA ASN A 30 5.44 -13.82 -1.04
C ASN A 30 6.82 -13.89 -1.74
N ALA A 31 7.80 -13.20 -1.17
CA ALA A 31 9.16 -13.09 -1.70
C ALA A 31 9.24 -12.44 -3.10
N HIS A 32 8.45 -11.38 -3.30
CA HIS A 32 8.47 -10.60 -4.53
C HIS A 32 8.70 -9.12 -4.24
N TYR A 33 9.36 -8.48 -5.20
CA TYR A 33 9.50 -7.05 -5.31
C TYR A 33 8.30 -6.47 -6.05
N LEU A 34 7.88 -5.29 -5.62
CA LEU A 34 6.90 -4.42 -6.25
C LEU A 34 7.63 -3.21 -6.83
N ASP A 35 7.49 -3.02 -8.14
CA ASP A 35 7.74 -1.76 -8.83
C ASP A 35 6.43 -0.95 -8.76
N VAL A 36 6.42 0.05 -7.88
CA VAL A 36 5.22 0.88 -7.68
C VAL A 36 5.01 1.77 -8.90
N ASP A 37 6.10 2.26 -9.47
CA ASP A 37 6.07 3.24 -10.53
C ASP A 37 5.76 2.63 -11.91
N GLY A 38 6.27 1.41 -12.15
CA GLY A 38 6.06 0.60 -13.35
C GLY A 38 4.90 -0.39 -13.27
N GLU A 39 4.17 -0.42 -12.15
CA GLU A 39 2.99 -1.27 -11.93
C GLU A 39 3.29 -2.77 -12.12
N ALA A 40 4.47 -3.22 -11.68
CA ALA A 40 4.98 -4.55 -11.97
C ALA A 40 5.48 -5.29 -10.72
N ILE A 41 5.57 -6.62 -10.82
CA ILE A 41 6.18 -7.48 -9.80
C ILE A 41 7.34 -8.29 -10.37
N SER A 42 8.29 -8.63 -9.51
CA SER A 42 9.41 -9.50 -9.86
C SER A 42 9.90 -10.29 -8.66
N ASN A 43 10.43 -11.49 -8.88
CA ASN A 43 11.09 -12.28 -7.84
C ASN A 43 12.62 -12.03 -7.79
N VAL A 44 13.13 -11.06 -8.56
CA VAL A 44 14.54 -10.66 -8.60
C VAL A 44 14.65 -9.18 -8.26
N PRO A 45 15.65 -8.73 -7.47
CA PRO A 45 15.88 -7.30 -7.27
C PRO A 45 16.22 -6.60 -8.59
N GLY A 46 15.86 -5.32 -8.69
CA GLY A 46 16.10 -4.53 -9.90
C GLY A 46 15.96 -3.04 -9.65
N PRO A 47 16.48 -2.20 -10.56
CA PRO A 47 16.18 -0.77 -10.56
C PRO A 47 14.67 -0.56 -10.74
N GLY A 48 14.08 0.40 -10.02
CA GLY A 48 12.63 0.65 -10.01
C GLY A 48 11.82 -0.21 -9.03
N HIS A 49 12.38 -1.31 -8.53
CA HIS A 49 11.71 -2.10 -7.49
C HIS A 49 11.77 -1.35 -6.15
N ASP A 50 10.63 -0.83 -5.70
CA ASP A 50 10.52 0.06 -4.54
C ASP A 50 10.30 -0.68 -3.23
N LEU A 51 9.55 -1.80 -3.24
CA LEU A 51 9.18 -2.53 -2.04
C LEU A 51 9.43 -4.02 -2.22
N TYR A 52 9.91 -4.69 -1.18
CA TYR A 52 10.01 -6.14 -1.11
C TYR A 52 9.02 -6.69 -0.09
N TYR A 53 8.14 -7.57 -0.53
CA TYR A 53 7.18 -8.26 0.33
C TYR A 53 7.63 -9.70 0.61
N SER A 54 7.70 -10.05 1.89
CA SER A 54 7.99 -11.42 2.33
C SER A 54 7.43 -11.69 3.71
N THR A 55 6.66 -12.77 3.85
CA THR A 55 6.24 -13.35 5.13
C THR A 55 5.58 -12.32 6.06
N GLY A 56 4.72 -11.44 5.51
CA GLY A 56 4.00 -10.40 6.22
C GLY A 56 4.79 -9.11 6.45
N TRP A 57 6.03 -9.09 5.99
CA TRP A 57 6.90 -7.92 6.01
C TRP A 57 6.87 -7.20 4.68
N LEU A 58 6.92 -5.88 4.75
CA LEU A 58 7.15 -5.02 3.61
C LEU A 58 8.39 -4.17 3.91
N ALA A 59 9.41 -4.25 3.07
CA ALA A 59 10.65 -3.51 3.24
C ALA A 59 10.87 -2.58 2.05
N PRO A 60 11.26 -1.32 2.25
CA PRO A 60 11.68 -0.47 1.14
C PRO A 60 12.98 -0.99 0.52
N SER A 61 13.09 -0.90 -0.81
CA SER A 61 14.28 -1.17 -1.60
C SER A 61 14.67 0.04 -2.44
N SER A 62 15.89 0.02 -3.00
CA SER A 62 16.32 0.94 -4.06
C SER A 62 16.11 2.43 -3.79
N GLY A 63 16.29 2.90 -2.55
CA GLY A 63 16.15 4.32 -2.20
C GLY A 63 14.71 4.80 -1.94
N ALA A 64 13.73 3.90 -2.08
CA ALA A 64 12.38 4.16 -1.61
C ALA A 64 12.33 4.27 -0.08
N LYS A 65 11.26 4.86 0.44
CA LYS A 65 10.98 4.97 1.87
C LYS A 65 9.53 4.58 2.12
N LEU A 66 9.28 3.95 3.26
CA LEU A 66 7.97 3.41 3.61
C LEU A 66 7.57 3.89 5.02
N GLY A 67 6.31 4.24 5.21
CA GLY A 67 5.75 4.54 6.53
C GLY A 67 4.26 4.27 6.61
N ILE A 68 3.73 4.21 7.83
CA ILE A 68 2.28 4.13 8.06
C ILE A 68 1.70 5.55 8.13
N ILE A 69 0.47 5.70 7.65
CA ILE A 69 -0.35 6.89 7.84
C ILE A 69 -1.79 6.50 8.18
N ASP A 70 -2.43 7.24 9.09
CA ASP A 70 -3.87 7.09 9.34
C ASP A 70 -4.66 7.60 8.14
N ASP A 71 -5.76 6.93 7.80
CA ASP A 71 -6.53 7.21 6.58
C ASP A 71 -7.10 8.64 6.57
N ALA A 72 -7.47 9.19 7.72
CA ALA A 72 -7.89 10.58 7.86
C ALA A 72 -6.80 11.62 7.52
N ASN A 73 -5.53 11.19 7.43
CA ASN A 73 -4.38 12.03 7.11
C ASN A 73 -3.81 11.76 5.70
N VAL A 74 -4.42 10.88 4.90
CA VAL A 74 -3.97 10.50 3.55
C VAL A 74 -3.58 11.68 2.66
N PRO A 75 -4.34 12.79 2.58
CA PRO A 75 -3.92 13.99 1.82
C PRO A 75 -2.59 14.61 2.26
N LYS A 76 -2.06 14.21 3.42
CA LYS A 76 -0.83 14.70 4.02
C LYS A 76 0.23 13.60 4.12
N CYS A 77 0.10 12.51 3.37
CA CYS A 77 1.06 11.40 3.30
C CYS A 77 2.51 11.90 3.23
N SER A 78 2.81 12.82 2.32
CA SER A 78 4.14 13.42 2.13
C SER A 78 4.75 14.13 3.35
N THR A 79 3.92 14.61 4.29
CA THR A 79 4.36 15.48 5.40
C THR A 79 4.08 14.90 6.79
N ARG A 80 3.15 13.95 6.91
CA ARG A 80 2.70 13.37 8.19
C ARG A 80 3.10 11.92 8.37
N ALA A 81 3.38 11.18 7.29
CA ALA A 81 3.84 9.82 7.42
C ALA A 81 5.19 9.78 8.13
N GLN A 82 5.31 8.90 9.12
CA GLN A 82 6.60 8.61 9.73
C GLN A 82 7.36 7.64 8.83
N LEU A 83 8.02 8.19 7.80
CA LEU A 83 8.80 7.37 6.87
C LEU A 83 10.02 6.78 7.58
N GLN A 84 10.18 5.47 7.44
CA GLN A 84 11.27 4.69 7.97
C GLN A 84 12.00 4.00 6.81
N GLN A 85 13.30 3.72 7.01
CA GLN A 85 14.09 2.92 6.05
C GLN A 85 14.06 1.41 6.38
N GLY A 86 13.36 1.02 7.44
CA GLY A 86 13.27 -0.36 7.90
C GLY A 86 12.04 -1.09 7.37
N SER A 87 12.01 -2.40 7.63
CA SER A 87 10.87 -3.26 7.32
C SER A 87 9.68 -2.95 8.23
N LEU A 88 8.49 -3.08 7.67
CA LEU A 88 7.22 -2.89 8.34
C LEU A 88 6.45 -4.20 8.38
N TYR A 89 5.92 -4.52 9.55
CA TYR A 89 5.04 -5.66 9.75
C TYR A 89 3.60 -5.27 9.39
N MET A 90 3.09 -5.75 8.25
CA MET A 90 1.76 -5.35 7.77
C MET A 90 0.64 -5.78 8.70
N ASN A 91 0.83 -6.86 9.46
CA ASN A 91 -0.13 -7.34 10.45
C ASN A 91 -0.23 -6.47 11.71
N MET A 92 0.71 -5.55 11.92
CA MET A 92 0.64 -4.56 13.00
C MET A 92 -0.11 -3.30 12.58
N MET A 93 -0.46 -3.15 11.30
CA MET A 93 -1.27 -2.05 10.82
C MET A 93 -2.71 -2.21 11.32
N LYS A 94 -3.30 -1.09 11.73
CA LYS A 94 -4.72 -1.04 12.07
C LYS A 94 -5.58 -0.99 10.80
N PRO A 95 -6.88 -1.34 10.89
CA PRO A 95 -7.78 -1.31 9.73
C PRO A 95 -7.98 0.08 9.10
N ASP A 96 -7.75 1.16 9.85
CA ASP A 96 -7.89 2.56 9.45
C ASP A 96 -6.54 3.20 9.05
N GLN A 97 -5.56 2.36 8.69
CA GLN A 97 -4.21 2.78 8.34
C GLN A 97 -3.83 2.31 6.95
N SER A 98 -3.19 3.23 6.25
CA SER A 98 -2.59 3.03 4.94
C SER A 98 -1.07 3.14 5.02
N LEU A 99 -0.40 2.73 3.95
CA LEU A 99 1.02 2.91 3.77
C LEU A 99 1.28 4.11 2.87
N CYS A 100 2.26 4.91 3.25
CA CYS A 100 2.77 6.02 2.47
C CYS A 100 4.18 5.65 1.99
N VAL A 101 4.40 5.70 0.68
CA VAL A 101 5.64 5.34 0.03
C VAL A 101 6.18 6.56 -0.71
N HIS A 102 7.44 6.90 -0.45
CA HIS A 102 8.20 7.79 -1.33
C HIS A 102 9.02 6.88 -2.24
N THR A 103 8.64 6.77 -3.50
CA THR A 103 9.24 5.83 -4.45
C THR A 103 10.66 6.24 -4.81
N SER A 104 11.41 5.30 -5.39
CA SER A 104 12.78 5.54 -5.87
C SER A 104 12.84 6.60 -6.98
N GLU A 105 11.77 6.78 -7.75
CA GLU A 105 11.64 7.87 -8.75
C GLU A 105 11.11 9.19 -8.15
N GLY A 106 10.84 9.21 -6.84
CA GLY A 106 10.50 10.41 -6.10
C GLY A 106 9.01 10.75 -6.05
N ARG A 107 8.12 9.83 -6.45
CA ARG A 107 6.67 9.99 -6.33
C ARG A 107 6.19 9.61 -4.94
N TRP A 108 5.11 10.26 -4.50
CA TRP A 108 4.40 9.88 -3.27
C TRP A 108 3.22 8.99 -3.64
N THR A 109 3.22 7.78 -3.09
CA THR A 109 2.21 6.77 -3.38
C THR A 109 1.57 6.31 -2.08
N LEU A 110 0.28 6.04 -2.15
CA LEU A 110 -0.49 5.40 -1.09
C LEU A 110 -0.73 3.94 -1.46
N LEU A 111 -0.53 3.06 -0.49
CA LEU A 111 -0.80 1.64 -0.62
C LEU A 111 -1.72 1.20 0.52
N GLN A 112 -2.77 0.46 0.18
CA GLN A 112 -3.58 -0.29 1.14
C GLN A 112 -3.40 -1.78 0.87
N GLY A 113 -2.98 -2.54 1.87
CA GLY A 113 -2.69 -3.96 1.74
C GLY A 113 -3.72 -4.84 2.44
N ARG A 114 -4.20 -5.90 1.77
CA ARG A 114 -4.99 -6.96 2.39
C ARG A 114 -4.45 -8.35 2.02
N PHE A 115 -4.33 -9.23 3.00
CA PHE A 115 -3.93 -10.62 2.74
C PHE A 115 -5.05 -11.37 2.02
N LEU A 116 -4.72 -12.09 0.96
CA LEU A 116 -5.69 -12.92 0.25
C LEU A 116 -5.88 -14.27 0.96
N PRO A 117 -7.13 -14.77 1.06
CA PRO A 117 -7.43 -16.00 1.81
C PRO A 117 -6.88 -17.28 1.15
N GLU A 118 -6.58 -17.27 -0.16
CA GLU A 118 -6.14 -18.46 -0.91
C GLU A 118 -4.67 -18.86 -0.69
N GLY A 119 -3.92 -18.10 0.12
CA GLY A 119 -2.60 -18.47 0.62
C GLY A 119 -2.55 -18.24 2.13
N SER A 120 -2.78 -19.28 2.92
CA SER A 120 -3.02 -19.13 4.36
C SER A 120 -1.80 -18.57 5.12
N GLY A 121 -1.94 -17.34 5.63
CA GLY A 121 -1.04 -16.73 6.61
C GLY A 121 -0.07 -15.70 6.04
N TYR A 122 0.90 -15.27 6.86
CA TYR A 122 1.84 -14.21 6.52
C TYR A 122 2.72 -14.52 5.29
N ALA A 123 2.84 -15.78 4.89
CA ALA A 123 3.57 -16.20 3.69
C ALA A 123 2.70 -16.25 2.41
N GLY A 124 1.46 -15.77 2.47
CA GLY A 124 0.53 -15.73 1.33
C GLY A 124 0.70 -14.50 0.44
N THR A 125 -0.11 -14.41 -0.61
CA THR A 125 -0.20 -13.25 -1.49
C THR A 125 -0.92 -12.10 -0.78
N VAL A 126 -0.39 -10.89 -0.94
CA VAL A 126 -1.06 -9.66 -0.50
C VAL A 126 -1.58 -8.91 -1.72
N ARG A 127 -2.83 -8.45 -1.67
CA ARG A 127 -3.35 -7.50 -2.66
C ARG A 127 -3.06 -6.10 -2.15
N PHE A 128 -2.34 -5.33 -2.94
CA PHE A 128 -2.22 -3.90 -2.75
C PHE A 128 -3.17 -3.17 -3.69
N HIS A 129 -3.90 -2.22 -3.13
CA HIS A 129 -4.50 -1.14 -3.87
C HIS A 129 -3.54 0.04 -3.81
N VAL A 130 -3.16 0.55 -4.97
CA VAL A 130 -2.03 1.48 -5.12
C VAL A 130 -2.50 2.70 -5.88
N GLY A 131 -2.04 3.89 -5.48
CA GLY A 131 -2.27 5.10 -6.26
C GLY A 131 -1.34 6.24 -5.87
N TYR A 132 -1.01 7.10 -6.85
CA TYR A 132 -0.17 8.26 -6.63
C TYR A 132 -0.96 9.38 -5.98
N LEU A 133 -0.39 10.05 -4.99
CA LEU A 133 -1.05 11.15 -4.31
C LEU A 133 -1.23 12.35 -5.26
N LYS A 134 -2.46 12.86 -5.41
CA LYS A 134 -2.76 14.00 -6.32
C LYS A 134 -2.01 15.27 -5.91
N HIS A 135 -1.85 15.49 -4.61
CA HIS A 135 -1.25 16.69 -4.03
C HIS A 135 -0.26 16.30 -2.92
N PRO A 136 1.02 16.07 -3.25
CA PRO A 136 2.09 15.86 -2.28
C PRO A 136 2.53 17.14 -1.57
#